data_AF-A0A5D2DJL1-F1
#
_entry.id   AF-A0A5D2DJL1-F1
#
_cell.length_a   1.000
_cell.length_b   1.000
_cell.length_c   1.000
_cell.angle_alpha   90.00
_cell.angle_beta   90.00
_cell.angle_gamma   90.00
#
_symmetry.space_group_name_H-M   'P 1'
#
loop_
_entity.id
_entity.type
_entity.pdbx_description
1 polymer ?
#
loop_
_entity_poly.entity_id
_entity_poly.type
_entity_poly.pdbx_seq_one_letter_code
_entity_poly.pdbx_strand_id
1 'polypeptide(L)'
;MTESEKTTLLTVKHEIESDSEANDPNYQHVTDRRTLRTRYLAVKNLIFDERDDLSSIDSAKFKSIVNDLESLHQFVLKPREQIADAEALLDITNTLLTSVKATNGDGITISDFVDSLVRDFAKQSSRQDGRTLIDWKKIGIEFSDASRSSRGCRTMIGPMDTQMKQRKARRKRARLVENEQPAEVDDTDIKKKTNTDINMATMFDILRKHRIVRLEQLVLNRNSFAQTVENIFALSFLVKDGRADIKLDEKGIHLVSDERLY
;
A
#
# COMPACT_ATOMS: atom_id res chain seq x y z
N MET A 1 -15.85 -27.92 -60.44
CA MET A 1 -15.90 -28.14 -58.98
C MET A 1 -17.29 -27.83 -58.52
N THR A 2 -18.00 -28.85 -58.05
CA THR A 2 -19.41 -28.76 -57.67
C THR A 2 -19.55 -28.16 -56.27
N GLU A 3 -20.72 -27.61 -55.98
CA GLU A 3 -21.06 -26.90 -54.73
C GLU A 3 -20.80 -27.73 -53.46
N SER A 4 -20.77 -29.06 -53.59
CA SER A 4 -20.41 -30.02 -52.55
C SER A 4 -18.94 -29.92 -52.09
N GLU A 5 -18.00 -29.63 -53.00
CA GLU A 5 -16.56 -29.52 -52.70
C GLU A 5 -16.21 -28.20 -52.00
N LYS A 6 -17.04 -27.16 -52.18
CA LYS A 6 -16.87 -25.86 -51.51
C LYS A 6 -17.25 -25.93 -50.03
N THR A 7 -18.28 -26.71 -49.70
CA THR A 7 -18.77 -26.88 -48.32
C THR A 7 -17.81 -27.73 -47.51
N THR A 8 -17.21 -28.78 -48.09
CA THR A 8 -16.19 -29.60 -47.43
C THR A 8 -14.89 -28.82 -47.17
N LEU A 9 -14.47 -27.96 -48.11
CA LEU A 9 -13.29 -27.11 -47.91
C LEU A 9 -13.50 -25.99 -46.86
N LEU A 10 -14.74 -25.52 -46.65
CA LEU A 10 -15.07 -24.55 -45.61
C LEU A 10 -15.15 -25.19 -44.22
N THR A 11 -15.69 -26.42 -44.11
CA THR A 11 -15.69 -27.17 -42.84
C THR A 11 -14.26 -27.57 -42.43
N VAL A 12 -13.44 -28.03 -43.38
CA VAL A 12 -12.04 -28.41 -43.10
C VAL A 12 -11.18 -27.18 -42.78
N LYS A 13 -11.44 -26.00 -43.37
CA LYS A 13 -10.77 -24.75 -42.96
C LYS A 13 -11.16 -24.30 -41.56
N HIS A 14 -12.43 -24.44 -41.19
CA HIS A 14 -12.92 -24.03 -39.87
C HIS A 14 -12.44 -24.97 -38.74
N GLU A 15 -12.19 -26.25 -39.03
CA GLU A 15 -11.61 -27.20 -38.07
C GLU A 15 -10.09 -27.06 -37.92
N ILE A 16 -9.37 -26.65 -38.99
CA ILE A 16 -7.91 -26.45 -38.93
C ILE A 16 -7.52 -25.10 -38.29
N GLU A 17 -8.38 -24.06 -38.40
CA GLU A 17 -8.15 -22.78 -37.72
C GLU A 17 -8.49 -22.82 -36.22
N SER A 18 -9.44 -23.66 -35.78
CA SER A 18 -9.84 -23.74 -34.36
C SER A 18 -8.82 -24.43 -33.45
N ASP A 19 -8.06 -25.40 -33.98
CA ASP A 19 -7.09 -26.17 -33.18
C ASP A 19 -5.71 -25.51 -33.07
N SER A 20 -5.40 -24.49 -33.90
CA SER A 20 -4.10 -23.82 -33.88
C SER A 20 -4.05 -22.61 -32.93
N GLU A 21 -5.16 -21.92 -32.68
CA GLU A 21 -5.23 -20.83 -31.70
C GLU A 21 -5.27 -21.33 -30.24
N ALA A 22 -5.73 -22.57 -30.04
CA ALA A 22 -5.84 -23.19 -28.71
C ALA A 22 -4.49 -23.62 -28.08
N ASN A 23 -3.39 -23.56 -28.84
CA ASN A 23 -2.05 -23.95 -28.39
C ASN A 23 -1.07 -22.77 -28.28
N ASP A 24 -1.53 -21.52 -28.43
CA ASP A 24 -0.72 -20.34 -28.09
C ASP A 24 -0.69 -20.21 -26.55
N PRO A 25 0.48 -20.33 -25.89
CA PRO A 25 0.60 -20.18 -24.44
C PRO A 25 0.08 -18.83 -23.94
N ASN A 26 0.05 -17.80 -24.80
CA ASN A 26 -0.54 -16.52 -24.46
C ASN A 26 -2.08 -16.58 -24.43
N TYR A 27 -2.72 -17.34 -25.31
CA TYR A 27 -4.17 -17.58 -25.29
C TYR A 27 -4.60 -18.37 -24.06
N GLN A 28 -3.89 -19.46 -23.71
CA GLN A 28 -4.12 -20.21 -22.46
C GLN A 28 -4.07 -19.29 -21.24
N HIS A 29 -3.05 -18.42 -21.19
CA HIS A 29 -2.92 -17.48 -20.08
C HIS A 29 -4.05 -16.44 -20.10
N VAL A 30 -4.55 -15.98 -21.27
CA VAL A 30 -5.72 -15.08 -21.35
C VAL A 30 -6.99 -15.78 -20.83
N THR A 31 -7.23 -17.03 -21.23
CA THR A 31 -8.42 -17.79 -20.82
C THR A 31 -8.38 -18.10 -19.34
N ASP A 32 -7.24 -18.54 -18.79
CA ASP A 32 -7.04 -18.77 -17.36
C ASP A 32 -7.29 -17.51 -16.54
N ARG A 33 -6.82 -16.34 -17.03
CA ARG A 33 -7.06 -15.04 -16.38
C ARG A 33 -8.53 -14.62 -16.43
N ARG A 34 -9.23 -14.90 -17.52
CA ARG A 34 -10.67 -14.60 -17.63
C ARG A 34 -11.45 -15.48 -16.66
N THR A 35 -11.09 -16.77 -16.59
CA THR A 35 -11.65 -17.73 -15.65
C THR A 35 -11.42 -17.31 -14.20
N LEU A 36 -10.21 -16.84 -13.86
CA LEU A 36 -9.88 -16.31 -12.53
C LEU A 36 -10.80 -15.14 -12.14
N ARG A 37 -11.01 -14.18 -13.05
CA ARG A 37 -11.91 -13.04 -12.81
C ARG A 37 -13.37 -13.47 -12.68
N THR A 38 -13.82 -14.44 -13.47
CA THR A 38 -15.16 -15.02 -13.34
C THR A 38 -15.34 -15.71 -11.98
N ARG A 39 -14.32 -16.40 -11.48
CA ARG A 39 -14.34 -17.02 -10.14
C ARG A 39 -14.38 -15.98 -9.02
N TYR A 40 -13.59 -14.91 -9.10
CA TYR A 40 -13.72 -13.79 -8.16
C TYR A 40 -15.11 -13.16 -8.19
N LEU A 41 -15.73 -13.02 -9.36
CA LEU A 41 -17.10 -12.53 -9.47
C LEU A 41 -18.09 -13.49 -8.81
N ALA A 42 -17.92 -14.81 -8.97
CA ALA A 42 -18.73 -15.81 -8.29
C ALA A 42 -18.60 -15.73 -6.77
N VAL A 43 -17.37 -15.55 -6.25
CA VAL A 43 -17.13 -15.33 -4.81
C VAL A 43 -17.80 -14.06 -4.31
N LYS A 44 -17.73 -12.94 -5.05
CA LYS A 44 -18.43 -11.70 -4.69
C LYS A 44 -19.95 -11.88 -4.63
N ASN A 45 -20.53 -12.61 -5.58
CA ASN A 45 -21.96 -12.92 -5.55
C ASN A 45 -22.31 -13.81 -4.35
N LEU A 46 -21.49 -14.82 -4.05
CA LEU A 46 -21.68 -15.69 -2.90
C LEU A 46 -21.64 -14.90 -1.57
N ILE A 47 -20.69 -13.96 -1.43
CA ILE A 47 -20.61 -13.05 -0.27
C ILE A 47 -21.88 -12.21 -0.13
N PHE A 48 -22.45 -11.76 -1.26
CA PHE A 48 -23.68 -10.97 -1.27
C PHE A 48 -24.91 -11.81 -0.89
N ASP A 49 -25.04 -13.00 -1.47
CA ASP A 49 -26.17 -13.90 -1.26
C ASP A 49 -26.18 -14.49 0.16
N GLU A 50 -25.00 -14.83 0.69
CA GLU A 50 -24.85 -15.45 2.01
C GLU A 50 -24.53 -14.44 3.12
N ARG A 51 -24.78 -13.15 2.88
CA ARG A 51 -24.44 -12.06 3.79
C ARG A 51 -24.96 -12.29 5.22
N ASP A 52 -26.17 -12.81 5.34
CA ASP A 52 -26.82 -13.07 6.63
C ASP A 52 -26.22 -14.30 7.32
N ASP A 53 -25.83 -15.34 6.58
CA ASP A 53 -25.19 -16.54 7.14
C ASP A 53 -23.72 -16.29 7.54
N LEU A 54 -23.07 -15.32 6.89
CA LEU A 54 -21.72 -14.85 7.20
C LEU A 54 -21.64 -14.10 8.53
N SER A 55 -22.78 -13.63 9.03
CA SER A 55 -22.87 -12.88 10.29
C SER A 55 -22.58 -13.75 11.52
N SER A 56 -22.62 -15.08 11.37
CA SER A 56 -22.29 -16.01 12.46
C SER A 56 -20.79 -16.34 12.49
N ILE A 57 -20.17 -16.15 13.65
CA ILE A 57 -18.72 -16.31 13.89
C ILE A 57 -18.21 -17.73 13.60
N ASP A 58 -19.06 -18.76 13.75
CA ASP A 58 -18.70 -20.15 13.47
C ASP A 58 -19.25 -20.68 12.14
N SER A 59 -19.60 -19.78 11.23
CA SER A 59 -20.13 -20.13 9.92
C SER A 59 -19.14 -21.00 9.15
N ALA A 60 -19.51 -22.26 8.89
CA ALA A 60 -18.77 -23.14 7.97
C ALA A 60 -18.67 -22.51 6.57
N LYS A 61 -19.66 -21.70 6.18
CA LYS A 61 -19.69 -20.95 4.93
C LYS A 61 -18.64 -19.83 4.90
N PHE A 62 -18.45 -19.11 6.00
CA PHE A 62 -17.36 -18.13 6.12
C PHE A 62 -15.99 -18.78 5.88
N LYS A 63 -15.74 -19.93 6.54
CA LYS A 63 -14.49 -20.70 6.34
C LYS A 63 -14.35 -21.13 4.88
N SER A 64 -15.43 -21.57 4.23
CA SER A 64 -15.42 -21.94 2.81
C SER A 64 -15.07 -20.76 1.90
N ILE A 65 -15.72 -19.61 2.07
CA ILE A 65 -15.49 -18.40 1.26
C ILE A 65 -14.05 -17.91 1.40
N VAL A 66 -13.51 -17.90 2.63
CA VAL A 66 -12.13 -17.47 2.89
C VAL A 66 -11.14 -18.44 2.25
N ASN A 67 -11.37 -19.75 2.35
CA ASN A 67 -10.52 -20.75 1.71
C ASN A 67 -10.57 -20.65 0.18
N ASP A 68 -11.75 -20.43 -0.39
CA ASP A 68 -11.92 -20.25 -1.83
C ASP A 68 -11.15 -19.00 -2.30
N LEU A 69 -11.24 -17.90 -1.54
CA LEU A 69 -10.49 -16.69 -1.82
C LEU A 69 -8.97 -16.90 -1.72
N GLU A 70 -8.49 -17.56 -0.68
CA GLU A 70 -7.07 -17.87 -0.49
C GLU A 70 -6.54 -18.77 -1.62
N SER A 71 -7.37 -19.71 -2.10
CA SER A 71 -7.03 -20.54 -3.25
C SER A 71 -6.91 -19.72 -4.55
N LEU A 72 -7.79 -18.74 -4.77
CA LEU A 72 -7.75 -17.85 -5.93
C LEU A 72 -6.54 -16.90 -5.87
N HIS A 73 -6.18 -16.44 -4.68
CA HIS A 73 -5.07 -15.53 -4.45
C HIS A 73 -3.74 -16.09 -4.97
N GLN A 74 -3.53 -17.41 -4.93
CA GLN A 74 -2.32 -18.07 -5.44
C GLN A 74 -2.08 -17.82 -6.94
N PHE A 75 -3.13 -17.48 -7.70
CA PHE A 75 -3.06 -17.26 -9.15
C PHE A 75 -3.04 -15.78 -9.54
N VAL A 76 -3.02 -14.86 -8.57
CA VAL A 76 -3.05 -13.41 -8.81
C VAL A 76 -1.64 -12.90 -9.17
N LEU A 77 -1.46 -12.48 -10.42
CA LEU A 77 -0.16 -12.01 -10.92
C LEU A 77 -0.20 -10.58 -11.47
N LYS A 78 -1.37 -10.13 -11.95
CA LYS A 78 -1.49 -8.82 -12.60
C LYS A 78 -2.25 -7.82 -11.74
N PRO A 79 -1.98 -6.50 -11.90
CA PRO A 79 -2.67 -5.46 -11.15
C PRO A 79 -4.20 -5.51 -11.22
N ARG A 80 -4.77 -5.98 -12.34
CA ARG A 80 -6.23 -6.09 -12.49
C ARG A 80 -6.83 -7.23 -11.66
N GLU A 81 -6.10 -8.31 -11.44
CA GLU A 81 -6.53 -9.42 -10.57
C GLU A 81 -6.36 -9.03 -9.11
N GLN A 82 -5.28 -8.32 -8.77
CA GLN A 82 -5.08 -7.75 -7.44
C GLN A 82 -6.21 -6.80 -7.03
N ILE A 83 -6.77 -6.04 -7.97
CA ILE A 83 -7.96 -5.22 -7.71
C ILE A 83 -9.16 -6.09 -7.38
N ALA A 84 -9.44 -7.14 -8.16
CA ALA A 84 -10.56 -8.05 -7.91
C ALA A 84 -10.43 -8.79 -6.56
N ASP A 85 -9.21 -9.19 -6.21
CA ASP A 85 -8.86 -9.82 -4.93
C ASP A 85 -9.09 -8.86 -3.75
N ALA A 86 -8.57 -7.63 -3.86
CA ALA A 86 -8.76 -6.60 -2.84
C ALA A 86 -10.24 -6.20 -2.68
N GLU A 87 -10.99 -6.12 -3.77
CA GLU A 87 -12.44 -5.86 -3.72
C GLU A 87 -13.20 -6.99 -3.00
N ALA A 88 -12.88 -8.26 -3.29
CA ALA A 88 -13.53 -9.38 -2.61
C ALA A 88 -13.22 -9.40 -1.09
N LEU A 89 -11.97 -9.12 -0.70
CA LEU A 89 -11.60 -8.96 0.72
C LEU A 89 -12.35 -7.81 1.40
N LEU A 90 -12.48 -6.68 0.69
CA LEU A 90 -13.20 -5.52 1.20
C LEU A 90 -14.69 -5.84 1.42
N ASP A 91 -15.31 -6.57 0.50
CA ASP A 91 -16.72 -6.97 0.61
C ASP A 91 -16.94 -7.92 1.80
N ILE A 92 -16.06 -8.91 2.02
CA ILE A 92 -16.09 -9.76 3.23
C ILE A 92 -15.99 -8.90 4.50
N THR A 93 -15.02 -7.98 4.52
CA THR A 93 -14.76 -7.12 5.69
C THR A 93 -15.95 -6.23 6.00
N ASN A 94 -16.56 -5.63 4.97
CA ASN A 94 -17.75 -4.80 5.13
C ASN A 94 -18.95 -5.60 5.61
N THR A 95 -19.15 -6.82 5.10
CA THR A 95 -20.21 -7.71 5.57
C THR A 95 -20.04 -8.04 7.06
N LEU A 96 -18.84 -8.47 7.47
CA LEU A 96 -18.53 -8.73 8.87
C LEU A 96 -18.73 -7.48 9.74
N LEU A 97 -18.25 -6.32 9.29
CA LEU A 97 -18.43 -5.07 10.01
C LEU A 97 -19.92 -4.70 10.17
N THR A 98 -20.73 -4.89 9.13
CA THR A 98 -22.18 -4.64 9.23
C THR A 98 -22.88 -5.60 10.17
N SER A 99 -22.48 -6.87 10.18
CA SER A 99 -22.95 -7.87 11.14
C SER A 99 -22.59 -7.47 12.57
N VAL A 100 -21.32 -7.14 12.84
CA VAL A 100 -20.85 -6.72 14.17
C VAL A 100 -21.58 -5.45 14.63
N LYS A 101 -21.81 -4.48 13.73
CA LYS A 101 -22.60 -3.28 14.05
C LYS A 101 -24.07 -3.60 14.34
N ALA A 102 -24.64 -4.60 13.67
CA ALA A 102 -26.02 -5.01 13.89
C ALA A 102 -26.19 -5.81 15.19
N THR A 103 -25.24 -6.69 15.54
CA THR A 103 -25.23 -7.40 16.83
C THR A 103 -24.88 -6.47 17.98
N ASN A 104 -24.02 -5.47 17.74
CA ASN A 104 -23.53 -4.53 18.74
C ASN A 104 -24.13 -3.13 18.52
N GLY A 105 -25.42 -3.03 18.18
CA GLY A 105 -26.10 -1.74 17.98
C GLY A 105 -25.96 -0.77 19.16
N ASP A 106 -25.66 -1.29 20.36
CA ASP A 106 -25.40 -0.53 21.59
C ASP A 106 -23.94 -0.68 22.12
N GLY A 107 -23.06 -1.33 21.36
CA GLY A 107 -21.72 -1.71 21.79
C GLY A 107 -21.71 -2.86 22.81
N ILE A 108 -20.53 -3.19 23.34
CA ILE A 108 -20.43 -4.02 24.56
C ILE A 108 -20.94 -3.15 25.70
N THR A 109 -22.10 -3.48 26.25
CA THR A 109 -22.60 -2.73 27.41
C THR A 109 -21.76 -3.05 28.65
N ILE A 110 -21.77 -2.16 29.64
CA ILE A 110 -21.08 -2.41 30.92
C ILE A 110 -21.63 -3.67 31.58
N SER A 111 -22.93 -3.95 31.43
CA SER A 111 -23.56 -5.20 31.88
C SER A 111 -22.99 -6.42 31.17
N ASP A 112 -22.88 -6.41 29.84
CA ASP A 112 -22.33 -7.56 29.09
C ASP A 112 -20.88 -7.86 29.49
N PHE A 113 -20.10 -6.80 29.73
CA PHE A 113 -18.74 -6.91 30.23
C PHE A 113 -18.71 -7.51 31.64
N VAL A 114 -19.53 -7.01 32.56
CA VAL A 114 -19.60 -7.51 33.95
C VAL A 114 -20.10 -8.96 33.99
N ASP A 115 -21.13 -9.30 33.22
CA ASP A 115 -21.69 -10.65 33.16
C ASP A 115 -20.67 -11.64 32.59
N SER A 116 -19.91 -11.24 31.56
CA SER A 116 -18.84 -12.06 31.01
C SER A 116 -17.66 -12.21 31.99
N LEU A 117 -17.29 -11.12 32.68
CA LEU A 117 -16.25 -11.13 33.70
C LEU A 117 -16.59 -12.05 34.87
N VAL A 118 -17.85 -12.03 35.32
CA VAL A 118 -18.36 -12.90 36.38
C VAL A 118 -18.45 -14.34 35.88
N ARG A 119 -19.03 -14.59 34.71
CA ARG A 119 -19.19 -15.94 34.16
C ARG A 119 -17.86 -16.67 33.99
N ASP A 120 -16.85 -15.99 33.48
CA ASP A 120 -15.61 -16.62 33.02
C ASP A 120 -14.48 -16.55 34.07
N PHE A 121 -14.54 -15.58 35.01
CA PHE A 121 -13.50 -15.33 36.00
C PHE A 121 -13.97 -15.28 37.46
N ALA A 122 -15.24 -15.53 37.78
CA ALA A 122 -15.62 -15.69 39.18
C ALA A 122 -14.97 -16.92 39.82
N LYS A 123 -14.43 -16.75 41.03
CA LYS A 123 -14.02 -17.87 41.87
C LYS A 123 -15.25 -18.60 42.38
N GLN A 124 -15.28 -19.91 42.19
CA GLN A 124 -16.24 -20.77 42.89
C GLN A 124 -15.86 -20.80 44.37
N SER A 125 -16.46 -19.93 45.18
CA SER A 125 -16.33 -19.99 46.63
C SER A 125 -17.29 -21.06 47.18
N SER A 126 -16.75 -22.03 47.92
CA SER A 126 -17.54 -22.98 48.72
C SER A 126 -18.13 -22.37 49.99
N ARG A 127 -17.93 -21.07 50.22
CA ARG A 127 -18.41 -20.36 51.42
C ARG A 127 -19.64 -19.54 51.06
N GLN A 128 -20.70 -19.74 51.85
CA GLN A 128 -22.04 -19.12 51.79
C GLN A 128 -22.06 -17.58 51.96
N ASP A 129 -20.92 -16.89 51.82
CA ASP A 129 -20.88 -15.44 51.89
C ASP A 129 -21.00 -14.94 50.44
N GLY A 130 -22.17 -14.42 50.07
CA GLY A 130 -22.64 -14.17 48.70
C GLY A 130 -21.88 -13.11 47.89
N ARG A 131 -20.57 -13.00 48.06
CA ARG A 131 -19.68 -12.09 47.32
C ARG A 131 -18.95 -12.88 46.24
N THR A 132 -19.31 -12.64 44.99
CA THR A 132 -18.56 -13.12 43.83
C THR A 132 -17.19 -12.47 43.82
N LEU A 133 -16.12 -13.26 44.00
CA LEU A 133 -14.75 -12.76 43.95
C LEU A 133 -14.14 -13.07 42.58
N ILE A 134 -13.65 -12.06 41.86
CA ILE A 134 -13.01 -12.25 40.55
C ILE A 134 -11.59 -12.83 40.73
N ASP A 135 -11.23 -13.81 39.91
CA ASP A 135 -9.90 -14.38 39.83
C ASP A 135 -8.97 -13.58 38.91
N TRP A 136 -8.46 -12.48 39.44
CA TRP A 136 -7.50 -11.61 38.76
C TRP A 136 -6.23 -12.34 38.28
N LYS A 137 -5.84 -13.44 38.94
CA LYS A 137 -4.68 -14.22 38.52
C LYS A 137 -4.94 -14.95 37.22
N LYS A 138 -6.13 -15.53 37.05
CA LYS A 138 -6.54 -16.19 35.80
C LYS A 138 -6.60 -15.20 34.64
N ILE A 139 -7.19 -14.02 34.86
CA ILE A 139 -7.22 -12.92 33.87
C ILE A 139 -5.80 -12.55 33.44
N GLY A 140 -4.89 -12.36 34.41
CA GLY A 140 -3.50 -11.99 34.12
C GLY A 140 -2.75 -13.04 33.29
N ILE A 141 -3.04 -14.33 33.47
CA ILE A 141 -2.43 -15.42 32.70
C ILE A 141 -2.98 -15.44 31.28
N GLU A 142 -4.31 -15.43 31.10
CA GLU A 142 -4.93 -15.44 29.76
C GLU A 142 -4.61 -14.18 28.95
N PHE A 143 -4.55 -13.02 29.60
CA PHE A 143 -4.21 -11.76 28.92
C PHE A 143 -2.71 -11.61 28.63
N SER A 144 -1.85 -12.41 29.27
CA SER A 144 -0.40 -12.27 29.13
C SER A 144 0.07 -12.43 27.67
N ASP A 145 -0.57 -13.32 26.92
CA ASP A 145 -0.25 -13.57 25.51
C ASP A 145 -0.72 -12.43 24.58
N ALA A 146 -1.87 -11.82 24.88
CA ALA A 146 -2.37 -10.65 24.15
C ALA A 146 -1.53 -9.39 24.42
N SER A 147 -1.02 -9.23 25.66
CA SER A 147 -0.21 -8.08 26.06
C SER A 147 1.19 -8.02 25.41
N ARG A 148 1.70 -9.17 24.94
CA ARG A 148 3.03 -9.27 24.31
C ARG A 148 3.03 -8.86 22.84
N SER A 149 1.87 -8.61 22.24
CA SER A 149 1.77 -8.21 20.83
C SER A 149 1.39 -6.74 20.71
N SER A 150 2.40 -5.87 20.78
CA SER A 150 2.37 -4.67 19.97
C SER A 150 3.38 -4.85 18.84
N ARG A 151 2.88 -5.13 17.64
CA ARG A 151 3.67 -4.86 16.44
C ARG A 151 3.74 -3.34 16.36
N GLY A 152 4.87 -2.76 16.78
CA GLY A 152 5.11 -1.32 16.61
C GLY A 152 4.78 -0.93 15.17
N CYS A 153 4.02 0.17 15.01
CA CYS A 153 3.65 0.67 13.70
C CYS A 153 4.93 0.95 12.91
N ARG A 154 5.18 0.14 11.87
CA ARG A 154 6.46 0.13 11.15
C ARG A 154 6.52 1.15 10.02
N THR A 155 5.50 1.98 9.91
CA THR A 155 5.46 3.13 9.03
C THR A 155 5.30 4.38 9.90
N MET A 156 6.36 5.19 9.97
CA MET A 156 6.30 6.61 10.38
C MET A 156 5.41 7.47 9.44
N ILE A 157 4.81 6.82 8.46
CA ILE A 157 3.87 7.39 7.51
C ILE A 157 2.53 6.79 7.91
N GLY A 158 1.67 7.60 8.54
CA GLY A 158 0.25 7.26 8.73
C GLY A 158 -0.41 6.97 7.38
N PRO A 159 -1.71 6.61 7.33
CA PRO A 159 -2.39 6.38 6.06
C PRO A 159 -2.21 7.64 5.20
N MET A 160 -1.32 7.57 4.22
CA MET A 160 -1.14 8.66 3.27
C MET A 160 -2.47 8.78 2.59
N ASP A 161 -3.06 9.97 2.66
CA ASP A 161 -4.27 10.34 1.93
C ASP A 161 -3.89 10.37 0.43
N THR A 162 -3.65 9.20 -0.14
CA THR A 162 -3.20 9.02 -1.51
C THR A 162 -4.40 9.18 -2.40
N GLN A 163 -4.67 10.42 -2.81
CA GLN A 163 -5.57 10.66 -3.92
C GLN A 163 -4.97 9.98 -5.16
N MET A 164 -5.69 9.00 -5.73
CA MET A 164 -5.30 8.38 -6.99
C MET A 164 -5.16 9.48 -8.04
N LYS A 165 -3.92 9.72 -8.50
CA LYS A 165 -3.66 10.67 -9.59
C LYS A 165 -4.41 10.17 -10.82
N GLN A 166 -5.51 10.84 -11.17
CA GLN A 166 -6.26 10.54 -12.39
C GLN A 166 -5.32 10.63 -13.59
N ARG A 167 -5.06 9.50 -14.24
CA ARG A 167 -4.37 9.49 -15.53
C ARG A 167 -5.28 10.18 -16.54
N LYS A 168 -4.85 11.35 -17.03
CA LYS A 168 -5.47 11.97 -18.20
C LYS A 168 -5.51 10.92 -19.32
N ALA A 169 -6.69 10.70 -19.89
CA ALA A 169 -6.88 9.75 -20.99
C ALA A 169 -5.83 10.01 -22.07
N ARG A 170 -5.15 8.94 -22.51
CA ARG A 170 -4.12 9.02 -23.54
C ARG A 170 -4.80 9.46 -24.83
N ARG A 171 -4.76 10.76 -25.15
CA ARG A 171 -5.15 11.26 -26.47
C ARG A 171 -4.32 10.50 -27.49
N LYS A 172 -4.97 9.78 -28.41
CA LYS A 172 -4.29 9.20 -29.57
C LYS A 172 -3.68 10.39 -30.33
N ARG A 173 -2.36 10.56 -30.26
CA ARG A 173 -1.67 11.49 -31.16
C ARG A 173 -1.87 10.94 -32.56
N ALA A 174 -2.52 11.71 -33.43
CA ALA A 174 -2.33 11.54 -34.86
C ALA A 174 -0.82 11.69 -35.13
N ARG A 175 -0.25 10.76 -35.91
CA ARG A 175 1.15 10.87 -36.34
C ARG A 175 1.25 12.11 -37.24
N LEU A 176 1.82 13.18 -36.71
CA LEU A 176 2.41 14.24 -37.51
C LEU A 176 3.92 13.96 -37.52
N VAL A 177 4.39 13.51 -38.68
CA VAL A 177 5.81 13.49 -39.00
C VAL A 177 6.13 14.92 -39.39
N GLU A 178 6.69 15.69 -38.47
CA GLU A 178 7.54 16.82 -38.80
C GLU A 178 8.52 17.01 -37.64
N ASN A 179 9.79 17.19 -37.99
CA ASN A 179 10.88 17.29 -37.03
C ASN A 179 10.80 18.62 -36.29
N GLU A 180 10.14 18.66 -35.14
CA GLU A 180 10.21 19.81 -34.23
C GLU A 180 11.43 19.64 -33.31
N GLN A 181 12.47 20.45 -33.54
CA GLN A 181 13.47 20.76 -32.52
C GLN A 181 12.74 21.29 -31.26
N PRO A 182 13.19 20.92 -30.05
CA PRO A 182 12.55 21.41 -28.83
C PRO A 182 12.65 22.93 -28.78
N ALA A 183 11.49 23.58 -28.67
CA ALA A 183 11.39 25.00 -28.39
C ALA A 183 12.15 25.31 -27.09
N GLU A 184 13.03 26.29 -27.18
CA GLU A 184 13.69 26.91 -26.05
C GLU A 184 12.59 27.41 -25.10
N VAL A 185 12.54 26.83 -23.90
CA VAL A 185 11.56 27.22 -22.88
C VAL A 185 11.94 28.61 -22.42
N ASP A 186 11.06 29.57 -22.68
CA ASP A 186 11.12 30.93 -22.18
C ASP A 186 11.29 30.90 -20.65
N ASP A 187 12.43 31.40 -20.18
CA ASP A 187 12.86 31.47 -18.77
C ASP A 187 12.07 32.55 -17.99
N THR A 188 10.77 32.69 -18.26
CA THR A 188 9.89 33.70 -17.64
C THR A 188 8.82 33.09 -16.73
N ASP A 189 8.88 31.80 -16.43
CA ASP A 189 8.25 31.29 -15.22
C ASP A 189 9.14 31.66 -14.03
N ILE A 190 8.73 32.68 -13.30
CA ILE A 190 9.25 33.01 -11.97
C ILE A 190 9.23 31.72 -11.16
N LYS A 191 10.37 31.01 -11.12
CA LYS A 191 10.55 29.78 -10.36
C LYS A 191 10.12 30.12 -8.94
N LYS A 192 8.94 29.61 -8.53
CA LYS A 192 8.58 29.58 -7.11
C LYS A 192 9.76 28.89 -6.44
N LYS A 193 10.60 29.66 -5.74
CA LYS A 193 11.78 29.12 -5.06
C LYS A 193 11.29 27.99 -4.18
N THR A 194 11.68 26.78 -4.53
CA THR A 194 11.35 25.59 -3.75
C THR A 194 12.07 25.74 -2.40
N ASN A 195 11.60 25.08 -1.34
CA ASN A 195 12.27 25.15 -0.03
C ASN A 195 13.77 24.78 -0.15
N THR A 196 14.09 23.85 -1.05
CA THR A 196 15.46 23.49 -1.42
C THR A 196 16.25 24.64 -2.02
N ASP A 197 15.67 25.46 -2.90
CA ASP A 197 16.34 26.62 -3.51
C ASP A 197 16.68 27.69 -2.46
N ILE A 198 15.80 27.85 -1.47
CA ILE A 198 16.00 28.76 -0.34
C ILE A 198 17.14 28.23 0.56
N ASN A 199 17.12 26.94 0.89
CA ASN A 199 18.17 26.30 1.70
C ASN A 199 19.54 26.35 1.01
N MET A 200 19.59 26.09 -0.30
CA MET A 200 20.83 26.20 -1.10
C MET A 200 21.37 27.63 -1.10
N ALA A 201 20.53 28.64 -1.34
CA ALA A 201 20.95 30.04 -1.30
C ALA A 201 21.49 30.44 0.09
N THR A 202 20.80 30.02 1.15
CA THR A 202 21.20 30.29 2.54
C THR A 202 22.55 29.65 2.86
N MET A 203 22.76 28.38 2.50
CA MET A 203 24.04 27.69 2.71
C MET A 203 25.18 28.34 1.93
N PHE A 204 24.91 28.75 0.69
CA PHE A 204 25.89 29.43 -0.13
C PHE A 204 26.30 30.79 0.46
N ASP A 205 25.35 31.56 1.00
CA ASP A 205 25.63 32.82 1.69
C ASP A 205 26.47 32.61 2.97
N ILE A 206 26.19 31.55 3.73
CA ILE A 206 27.00 31.16 4.90
C ILE A 206 28.44 30.84 4.48
N LEU A 207 28.62 30.03 3.43
CA LEU A 207 29.95 29.67 2.92
C LEU A 207 30.71 30.89 2.38
N ARG A 208 30.02 31.82 1.71
CA ARG A 208 30.62 33.09 1.28
C ARG A 208 31.13 33.94 2.45
N LYS A 209 30.41 33.97 3.57
CA LYS A 209 30.76 34.77 4.74
C LYS A 209 31.87 34.15 5.58
N HIS A 210 31.83 32.84 5.77
CA HIS A 210 32.73 32.14 6.71
C HIS A 210 33.89 31.40 6.04
N ARG A 211 33.91 31.31 4.70
CA ARG A 211 34.93 30.68 3.83
C ARG A 211 35.15 29.18 4.03
N ILE A 212 35.28 28.75 5.26
CA ILE A 212 35.43 27.36 5.69
C ILE A 212 34.55 27.17 6.91
N VAL A 213 33.65 26.18 6.87
CA VAL A 213 32.70 25.87 7.95
C VAL A 213 32.78 24.39 8.26
N ARG A 214 32.66 24.00 9.53
CA ARG A 214 32.54 22.58 9.88
C ARG A 214 31.24 22.01 9.34
N LEU A 215 31.31 20.83 8.72
CA LEU A 215 30.14 20.16 8.14
C LEU A 215 29.00 20.04 9.16
N GLU A 216 29.31 19.64 10.39
CA GLU A 216 28.31 19.47 11.44
C GLU A 216 27.56 20.76 11.78
N GLN A 217 28.25 21.90 11.75
CA GLN A 217 27.66 23.20 12.03
C GLN A 217 26.81 23.72 10.87
N LEU A 218 27.11 23.29 9.64
CA LEU A 218 26.38 23.68 8.45
C LEU A 218 25.08 22.88 8.29
N VAL A 219 25.10 21.57 8.58
CA VAL A 219 23.98 20.68 8.27
C VAL A 219 23.12 20.28 9.47
N LEU A 220 23.68 20.15 10.68
CA LEU A 220 22.95 19.57 11.81
C LEU A 220 22.01 20.59 12.48
N ASN A 221 20.77 20.18 12.69
CA ASN A 221 19.81 20.86 13.55
C ASN A 221 19.34 19.90 14.66
N ARG A 222 19.73 20.18 15.91
CA ARG A 222 19.39 19.34 17.08
C ARG A 222 17.90 19.31 17.42
N ASN A 223 17.14 20.29 16.94
CA ASN A 223 15.72 20.42 17.22
C ASN A 223 14.84 19.88 16.08
N SER A 224 15.42 19.53 14.93
CA SER A 224 14.69 18.99 13.79
C SER A 224 15.55 18.05 12.94
N PHE A 225 15.21 16.76 13.00
CA PHE A 225 15.81 15.73 12.14
C PHE A 225 15.49 15.98 10.66
N ALA A 226 14.23 16.31 10.34
CA ALA A 226 13.81 16.58 8.96
C ALA A 226 14.62 17.73 8.34
N GLN A 227 14.84 18.83 9.09
CA GLN A 227 15.65 19.94 8.62
C GLN A 227 17.11 19.52 8.40
N THR A 228 17.66 18.63 9.25
CA THR A 228 19.01 18.09 9.06
C THR A 228 19.13 17.34 7.73
N VAL A 229 18.11 16.53 7.38
CA VAL A 229 18.07 15.81 6.11
C VAL A 229 17.94 16.78 4.93
N GLU A 230 17.07 17.79 5.03
CA GLU A 230 16.96 18.83 3.99
C GLU A 230 18.26 19.61 3.79
N ASN A 231 18.97 19.91 4.87
CA ASN A 231 20.26 20.59 4.85
C ASN A 231 21.32 19.75 4.12
N ILE A 232 21.41 18.44 4.43
CA ILE A 232 22.31 17.52 3.74
C ILE A 232 21.96 17.44 2.25
N PHE A 233 20.67 17.42 1.91
CA PHE A 233 20.21 17.40 0.52
C PHE A 233 20.52 18.70 -0.22
N ALA A 234 20.40 19.87 0.42
CA ALA A 234 20.78 21.15 -0.18
C ALA A 234 22.30 21.23 -0.41
N LEU A 235 23.10 20.77 0.57
CA LEU A 235 24.56 20.73 0.44
C LEU A 235 25.01 19.81 -0.70
N SER A 236 24.36 18.66 -0.89
CA SER A 236 24.73 17.72 -1.96
C SER A 236 24.54 18.32 -3.35
N PHE A 237 23.54 19.19 -3.55
CA PHE A 237 23.41 19.94 -4.80
C PHE A 237 24.52 20.98 -4.98
N LEU A 238 24.90 21.71 -3.92
CA LEU A 238 26.01 22.67 -4.02
C LEU A 238 27.33 21.98 -4.37
N VAL A 239 27.58 20.78 -3.84
CA VAL A 239 28.75 19.97 -4.19
C VAL A 239 28.66 19.45 -5.63
N LYS A 240 27.50 18.92 -6.02
CA LYS A 240 27.26 18.45 -7.39
C LYS A 240 27.48 19.56 -8.43
N ASP A 241 27.08 20.79 -8.11
CA ASP A 241 27.18 21.95 -8.99
C ASP A 241 28.56 22.62 -8.94
N GLY A 242 29.54 22.07 -8.20
CA GLY A 242 30.90 22.61 -8.08
C GLY A 242 30.93 23.98 -7.36
N ARG A 243 29.99 24.23 -6.46
CA ARG A 243 29.86 25.48 -5.68
C ARG A 243 30.33 25.32 -4.24
N ALA A 244 30.52 24.09 -3.79
CA ALA A 244 31.01 23.77 -2.46
C ALA A 244 31.88 22.52 -2.53
N ASP A 245 32.96 22.50 -1.74
CA ASP A 245 33.85 21.36 -1.63
C ASP A 245 33.93 20.89 -0.16
N ILE A 246 34.09 19.58 0.04
CA ILE A 246 34.18 18.95 1.37
C ILE A 246 35.57 18.31 1.51
N LYS A 247 36.38 18.86 2.42
CA LYS A 247 37.72 18.36 2.72
C LYS A 247 37.81 17.83 4.13
N LEU A 248 38.69 16.85 4.33
CA LEU A 248 39.07 16.36 5.64
C LEU A 248 40.29 17.13 6.16
N ASP A 249 40.18 17.68 7.36
CA ASP A 249 41.30 18.23 8.10
C ASP A 249 42.20 17.12 8.67
N GLU A 250 43.44 17.46 9.06
CA GLU A 250 44.41 16.53 9.67
C GLU A 250 43.89 15.87 10.95
N LYS A 251 42.90 16.49 11.59
CA LYS A 251 42.20 15.99 12.78
C LYS A 251 40.99 15.10 12.48
N GLY A 252 40.74 14.77 11.21
CA GLY A 252 39.59 13.97 10.77
C GLY A 252 38.25 14.72 10.80
N ILE A 253 38.27 16.05 10.80
CA ILE A 253 37.07 16.90 10.82
C ILE A 253 36.70 17.26 9.38
N HIS A 254 35.43 17.14 9.03
CA HIS A 254 34.93 17.53 7.71
C HIS A 254 34.71 19.05 7.65
N LEU A 255 35.38 19.70 6.72
CA LEU A 255 35.31 21.13 6.46
C LEU A 255 34.68 21.36 5.08
N VAL A 256 33.73 22.29 5.03
CA VAL A 256 33.03 22.70 3.81
C VAL A 256 33.51 24.09 3.43
N SER A 257 33.92 24.28 2.18
CA SER A 257 34.37 25.57 1.64
C SER A 257 33.65 25.94 0.34
N ASP A 258 33.54 27.24 0.07
CA ASP A 258 33.12 27.76 -1.26
C ASP A 258 34.17 27.35 -2.30
N GLU A 259 33.76 26.61 -3.33
CA GLU A 259 34.65 26.20 -4.42
C GLU A 259 34.84 27.39 -5.36
N ARG A 260 35.74 28.29 -4.98
CA ARG A 260 36.31 29.24 -5.93
C ARG A 260 37.51 28.55 -6.56
N LEU A 261 37.38 28.28 -7.86
CA LEU A 261 38.50 28.12 -8.78
C LEU A 261 39.60 29.12 -8.37
N TYR A 262 40.80 28.59 -8.12
CA TYR A 262 42.03 29.38 -8.12
C TYR A 262 42.13 30.21 -9.41
#